data_AF-A0A661Q1W0-F1
#
_entry.id   AF-A0A661Q1W0-F1
#
_cell.length_a   1.000
_cell.length_b   1.000
_cell.length_c   1.000
_cell.angle_alpha   90.00
_cell.angle_beta   90.00
_cell.angle_gamma   90.00
#
_symmetry.space_group_name_H-M   'P 1'
#
loop_
_entity.id
_entity.type
_entity.pdbx_description
1 polymer ?
#
loop_
_entity_poly.entity_id
_entity_poly.type
_entity_poly.pdbx_seq_one_letter_code
_entity_poly.pdbx_strand_id
1 'polypeptide(L)'
;MRVVLNELKQNDLFFIDSRTIGSSVAFSEARKMGLETATRNIFLDNEANVAYIRKQIRKMVTLAGKNQEIIAICHPHAETLEAFRLEQGWLEQQSVDFVSASDLVHTY
;
A
#
# COMPACT_ATOMS: atom_id res chain seq x y z
N MET A 1 4.09 -16.29 11.83
CA MET A 1 4.62 -14.95 11.50
C MET A 1 5.98 -14.65 12.12
N ARG A 2 6.19 -14.80 13.43
CA ARG A 2 7.46 -14.45 14.10
C ARG A 2 8.74 -14.91 13.40
N VAL A 3 8.81 -16.18 12.98
CA VAL A 3 9.99 -16.73 12.29
C VAL A 3 10.31 -15.94 11.01
N VAL A 4 9.31 -15.68 10.17
CA VAL A 4 9.47 -14.93 8.91
C VAL A 4 9.85 -13.48 9.20
N LEU A 5 9.18 -12.82 10.15
CA LEU A 5 9.46 -11.43 10.50
C LEU A 5 10.85 -11.26 11.12
N ASN A 6 11.34 -12.28 11.84
CA ASN A 6 12.68 -12.27 12.40
C ASN A 6 13.73 -12.33 11.29
N GLU A 7 13.51 -13.16 10.27
CA GLU A 7 14.40 -13.23 9.11
C GLU A 7 14.46 -11.88 8.40
N LEU A 8 13.32 -11.23 8.16
CA LEU A 8 13.30 -9.88 7.57
C LEU A 8 14.10 -8.88 8.41
N LYS A 9 13.89 -8.89 9.74
CA LYS A 9 14.61 -8.00 10.65
C LYS A 9 16.12 -8.23 10.65
N GLN A 10 16.57 -9.47 10.59
CA GLN A 10 18.00 -9.82 10.58
C GLN A 10 18.70 -9.41 9.29
N ASN A 11 17.95 -9.21 8.21
CA ASN A 11 18.46 -8.81 6.90
C ASN A 11 18.19 -7.31 6.62
N ASP A 12 17.87 -6.50 7.64
CA ASP A 12 17.57 -5.07 7.52
C ASP A 12 16.46 -4.76 6.49
N LEU A 13 15.43 -5.61 6.45
CA LEU A 13 14.25 -5.45 5.60
C LEU A 13 13.04 -4.96 6.42
N PHE A 14 12.07 -4.37 5.74
CA PHE A 14 10.77 -3.99 6.32
C PHE A 14 9.66 -4.97 5.92
N PHE A 15 8.49 -4.84 6.55
CA PHE A 15 7.31 -5.66 6.23
C PHE A 15 6.04 -4.83 6.02
N ILE A 16 5.37 -5.00 4.88
CA ILE A 16 4.05 -4.40 4.61
C ILE A 16 2.98 -5.48 4.72
N ASP A 17 2.05 -5.30 5.65
CA ASP A 17 0.88 -6.19 5.77
C ASP A 17 -0.20 -5.77 4.75
N SER A 18 -0.39 -6.60 3.71
CA SER A 18 -1.46 -6.40 2.71
C SER A 18 -2.86 -6.67 3.27
N ARG A 19 -2.98 -7.20 4.49
CA ARG A 19 -4.23 -7.52 5.19
C ARG A 19 -5.22 -8.26 4.30
N THR A 20 -4.81 -9.43 3.81
CA THR A 20 -5.68 -10.33 3.02
C THR A 20 -6.88 -10.83 3.83
N ILE A 21 -6.75 -10.90 5.16
CA ILE A 21 -7.83 -11.17 6.11
C ILE A 21 -7.84 -10.12 7.23
N GLY A 22 -9.02 -9.84 7.79
CA GLY A 22 -9.19 -8.86 8.85
C GLY A 22 -8.42 -9.21 10.14
N SER A 23 -8.23 -10.50 10.40
CA SER A 23 -7.56 -11.06 11.58
C SER A 23 -6.05 -11.26 11.40
N SER A 24 -5.41 -10.55 10.46
CA SER A 24 -3.95 -10.63 10.30
C SER A 24 -3.24 -10.30 11.61
N VAL A 25 -2.33 -11.17 12.02
CA VAL A 25 -1.44 -10.97 13.18
C VAL A 25 -0.09 -10.40 12.77
N ALA A 26 0.17 -10.23 11.48
CA ALA A 26 1.50 -9.90 10.98
C ALA A 26 1.94 -8.50 11.38
N PHE A 27 1.11 -7.48 11.16
CA PHE A 27 1.40 -6.11 11.58
C PHE A 27 1.63 -5.97 13.10
N SER A 28 0.76 -6.56 13.92
CA SER A 28 0.88 -6.45 15.38
C SER A 28 2.13 -7.16 15.91
N GLU A 29 2.52 -8.27 15.30
CA GLU A 29 3.74 -8.99 15.67
C GLU A 29 5.00 -8.26 15.19
N ALA A 30 5.00 -7.70 13.98
CA ALA A 30 6.11 -6.88 13.47
C ALA A 30 6.39 -5.67 14.39
N ARG A 31 5.33 -4.99 14.85
CA ARG A 31 5.42 -3.91 15.84
C ARG A 31 6.08 -4.36 17.15
N LYS A 32 5.63 -5.47 17.74
CA LYS A 32 6.22 -6.00 18.99
C LYS A 32 7.69 -6.35 18.83
N MET A 33 8.09 -6.77 17.64
CA MET A 33 9.47 -7.11 17.31
C MET A 33 10.32 -5.88 17.00
N GLY A 34 9.74 -4.68 16.93
CA GLY A 34 10.43 -3.45 16.49
C GLY A 34 10.97 -3.59 15.07
N LEU A 35 10.20 -4.22 14.17
CA LEU A 35 10.47 -4.31 12.74
C LEU A 35 9.74 -3.16 12.06
N GLU A 36 10.42 -2.44 11.17
CA GLU A 36 9.77 -1.42 10.34
C GLU A 36 8.63 -2.03 9.55
N THR A 37 7.43 -1.47 9.73
CA THR A 37 6.23 -2.06 9.16
C THR A 37 5.18 -1.01 8.83
N ALA A 38 4.21 -1.40 8.02
CA ALA A 38 3.01 -0.63 7.73
C ALA A 38 1.89 -1.57 7.29
N THR A 39 0.68 -1.06 7.15
CA THR A 39 -0.46 -1.80 6.59
C THR A 39 -1.00 -1.11 5.35
N ARG A 40 -1.52 -1.89 4.41
CA ARG A 40 -2.32 -1.35 3.31
C ARG A 40 -3.52 -0.54 3.80
N ASN A 41 -3.75 0.61 3.19
CA ASN A 41 -4.96 1.43 3.36
C ASN A 41 -6.05 1.08 2.33
N ILE A 42 -5.67 0.87 1.07
CA ILE A 42 -6.61 0.62 -0.04
C ILE A 42 -6.06 -0.40 -1.04
N PHE A 43 -6.95 -1.21 -1.62
CA PHE A 43 -6.61 -2.16 -2.67
C PHE A 43 -7.31 -1.70 -3.95
N LEU A 44 -6.55 -1.47 -5.02
CA LEU A 44 -7.06 -0.77 -6.20
C LEU A 44 -7.83 -1.69 -7.17
N ASP A 45 -7.49 -2.97 -7.21
CA ASP A 45 -7.88 -3.90 -8.28
C ASP A 45 -8.44 -5.24 -7.77
N ASN A 46 -9.25 -5.17 -6.71
CA ASN A 46 -10.06 -6.33 -6.28
C ASN A 46 -11.01 -6.83 -7.38
N GLU A 47 -11.29 -5.98 -8.38
CA GLU A 47 -12.07 -6.30 -9.56
C GLU A 47 -11.23 -5.97 -10.80
N ALA A 48 -11.13 -6.90 -11.75
CA ALA A 48 -10.49 -6.70 -13.04
C ALA A 48 -11.39 -5.83 -13.96
N ASN A 49 -11.60 -4.58 -13.55
CA ASN A 49 -12.46 -3.62 -14.25
C ASN A 49 -11.83 -2.23 -14.22
N VAL A 50 -11.48 -1.70 -15.40
CA VAL A 50 -10.82 -0.39 -15.53
C VAL A 50 -11.58 0.73 -14.83
N ALA A 51 -12.92 0.78 -14.95
CA ALA A 51 -13.72 1.84 -14.34
C ALA A 51 -13.74 1.74 -12.80
N TYR A 52 -13.76 0.52 -12.25
CA TYR A 52 -13.61 0.29 -10.81
C TYR A 52 -12.24 0.76 -10.32
N ILE A 53 -11.17 0.35 -11.00
CA ILE A 53 -9.78 0.65 -10.60
C ILE A 53 -9.54 2.16 -10.63
N ARG A 54 -10.01 2.86 -11.67
CA ARG A 54 -9.95 4.33 -11.76
C ARG A 54 -10.62 5.02 -10.57
N LYS A 55 -11.76 4.50 -10.10
CA LYS A 55 -12.42 5.02 -8.89
C LYS A 55 -11.55 4.79 -7.64
N GLN A 56 -10.90 3.64 -7.51
CA GLN A 56 -10.00 3.37 -6.38
C GLN A 56 -8.74 4.25 -6.43
N ILE A 57 -8.17 4.50 -7.62
CA ILE A 57 -7.03 5.43 -7.81
C ILE A 57 -7.41 6.82 -7.28
N ARG A 58 -8.56 7.37 -7.69
CA ARG A 58 -9.00 8.68 -7.18
C ARG A 58 -9.26 8.67 -5.67
N LYS A 59 -9.78 7.56 -5.17
CA LYS A 59 -10.00 7.36 -3.73
C LYS A 59 -8.67 7.32 -2.97
N MET A 60 -7.60 6.72 -3.50
CA MET A 60 -6.29 6.68 -2.83
C MET A 60 -5.71 8.08 -2.63
N VAL A 61 -5.83 8.96 -3.63
CA VAL A 61 -5.41 10.37 -3.53
C VAL A 61 -6.27 11.10 -2.49
N THR A 62 -7.59 10.86 -2.51
CA THR A 62 -8.49 11.46 -1.52
C THR A 62 -8.13 11.02 -0.09
N LEU A 63 -7.74 9.75 0.08
CA LEU A 63 -7.28 9.22 1.36
C LEU A 63 -5.92 9.79 1.80
N ALA A 64 -5.00 10.03 0.87
CA ALA A 64 -3.71 10.64 1.17
C ALA A 64 -3.90 12.05 1.77
N GLY A 65 -4.87 12.81 1.27
CA GLY A 65 -5.43 13.98 1.95
C GLY A 65 -4.38 14.96 2.47
N LYS A 66 -4.75 15.82 3.43
CA LYS A 66 -3.87 16.96 3.78
C LYS A 66 -2.63 16.64 4.60
N ASN A 67 -2.40 15.40 5.07
CA ASN A 67 -1.22 14.96 5.86
C ASN A 67 -1.27 13.44 6.20
N GLN A 68 -1.86 12.57 5.38
CA GLN A 68 -1.94 11.13 5.67
C GLN A 68 -1.07 10.33 4.71
N GLU A 69 -0.11 9.61 5.28
CA GLU A 69 0.59 8.55 4.55
C GLU A 69 -0.38 7.40 4.29
N ILE A 70 -0.48 6.99 3.02
CA ILE A 70 -1.31 5.86 2.62
C ILE A 70 -0.55 4.93 1.70
N ILE A 71 -0.72 3.63 1.94
CA ILE A 71 -0.23 2.56 1.08
C ILE A 71 -1.42 2.00 0.30
N ALA A 72 -1.42 2.25 -1.01
CA ALA A 72 -2.27 1.56 -1.97
C ALA A 72 -1.51 0.37 -2.54
N ILE A 73 -2.17 -0.78 -2.69
CA ILE A 73 -1.58 -1.92 -3.41
C ILE A 73 -2.44 -2.27 -4.63
N CYS A 74 -1.81 -2.90 -5.61
CA CYS A 74 -2.44 -3.46 -6.79
C CYS A 74 -1.54 -4.55 -7.39
N HIS A 75 -2.02 -5.20 -8.45
CA HIS A 75 -1.30 -6.16 -9.25
C HIS A 75 -1.05 -5.62 -10.67
N PRO A 76 -0.06 -6.16 -11.39
CA PRO A 76 0.26 -5.74 -12.76
C PRO A 76 -0.70 -6.34 -13.80
N HIS A 77 -2.02 -6.22 -13.59
CA HIS A 77 -3.04 -6.64 -14.55
C HIS A 77 -3.18 -5.62 -15.68
N ALA A 78 -3.65 -6.07 -16.85
CA ALA A 78 -3.86 -5.20 -18.01
C ALA A 78 -4.83 -4.05 -17.70
N GLU A 79 -5.89 -4.33 -16.94
CA GLU A 79 -6.88 -3.36 -16.50
C GLU A 79 -6.30 -2.36 -15.50
N THR A 80 -5.38 -2.79 -14.63
CA THR A 80 -4.68 -1.92 -13.69
C THR A 80 -3.77 -0.94 -14.44
N LEU A 81 -2.98 -1.45 -15.39
CA LEU A 81 -2.09 -0.63 -16.22
C LEU A 81 -2.90 0.37 -17.07
N GLU A 82 -4.00 -0.06 -17.67
CA GLU A 82 -4.88 0.81 -18.46
C GLU A 82 -5.55 1.89 -17.60
N ALA A 83 -5.99 1.55 -16.38
CA ALA A 83 -6.54 2.51 -15.44
C ALA A 83 -5.53 3.60 -15.06
N PHE A 84 -4.26 3.23 -14.78
CA PHE A 84 -3.19 4.20 -14.53
C PHE A 84 -2.90 5.06 -15.75
N ARG A 85 -2.84 4.46 -16.96
CA ARG A 85 -2.65 5.21 -18.21
C ARG A 85 -3.74 6.26 -18.43
N LEU A 86 -5.00 5.92 -18.14
CA LEU A 86 -6.14 6.84 -18.28
C LEU A 86 -6.20 7.91 -17.19
N GLU A 87 -5.69 7.64 -15.99
CA GLU A 87 -5.66 8.59 -14.87
C GLU A 87 -4.35 9.39 -14.78
N GLN A 88 -3.33 9.08 -15.60
CA GLN A 88 -2.01 9.72 -15.53
C GLN A 88 -2.10 11.25 -15.49
N GLY A 89 -2.79 11.86 -16.47
CA GLY A 89 -2.91 13.31 -16.54
C GLY A 89 -3.70 13.92 -15.37
N TRP A 90 -4.59 13.16 -14.74
CA TRP A 90 -5.28 13.61 -13.52
C TRP A 90 -4.36 13.49 -12.30
N LEU A 91 -3.61 12.39 -12.17
CA LEU A 91 -2.66 12.15 -11.07
C LEU A 91 -1.56 13.22 -11.00
N GLU A 92 -1.03 13.64 -12.16
CA GLU A 92 -0.02 14.71 -12.27
C GLU A 92 -0.52 16.07 -11.75
N GLN A 93 -1.83 16.28 -11.65
CA GLN A 93 -2.44 17.53 -11.15
C GLN A 93 -2.73 17.49 -9.65
N GLN A 94 -2.52 16.34 -8.99
CA GLN A 94 -2.86 16.18 -7.58
C GLN A 94 -1.70 16.64 -6.68
N SER A 95 -2.03 17.29 -5.57
CA SER A 95 -1.05 17.73 -4.56
C SER A 95 -0.70 16.59 -3.60
N VAL A 96 -0.20 15.47 -4.14
CA VAL A 96 0.28 14.32 -3.37
C VAL A 96 1.62 13.86 -3.91
N ASP A 97 2.51 13.42 -3.03
CA ASP A 97 3.80 12.85 -3.41
C ASP A 97 3.67 11.32 -3.49
N PHE A 98 4.14 10.74 -4.59
CA PHE A 98 4.29 9.29 -4.74
C PHE A 98 5.73 8.91 -4.37
N VAL A 99 5.87 8.20 -3.25
CA VAL A 99 7.16 7.81 -2.67
C VAL A 99 7.35 6.28 -2.68
N SER A 100 8.55 5.81 -2.34
CA SER A 100 8.80 4.38 -2.22
C SER A 100 8.10 3.84 -0.97
N ALA A 101 7.72 2.57 -1.00
CA ALA A 101 7.06 1.96 0.15
C ALA A 101 7.95 1.93 1.41
N SER A 102 9.27 1.92 1.23
CA SER A 102 10.27 2.06 2.30
C SER A 102 10.19 3.40 3.04
N ASP A 103 9.66 4.45 2.41
CA ASP A 103 9.56 5.78 3.01
C ASP A 103 8.34 5.89 3.95
N LEU A 104 7.44 4.90 3.92
CA LEU A 104 6.15 4.88 4.63
C LEU A 104 6.06 3.76 5.69
N VAL A 105 7.15 3.06 5.96
CA VAL A 105 7.24 2.06 7.03
C VAL A 105 7.86 2.66 8.28
N HIS A 106 7.38 2.23 9.44
CA HIS A 106 7.79 2.83 10.71
C HIS A 106 8.06 1.77 11.76
N THR A 107 8.94 2.10 12.69
CA THR A 107 8.99 1.44 14.00
C THR A 107 8.04 2.18 14.95
N TYR A 108 7.20 1.45 15.67
CA TYR A 108 6.09 1.99 16.47
C TYR A 108 6.20 1.73 17.97
#